data_AF-A0A7R6WBN3-F1
#
_entry.id   AF-A0A7R6WBN3-F1
#
_cell.length_a   1.000
_cell.length_b   1.000
_cell.length_c   1.000
_cell.angle_alpha   90.00
_cell.angle_beta   90.00
_cell.angle_gamma   90.00
#
_symmetry.space_group_name_H-M   'P 1'
#
loop_
_entity.id
_entity.type
_entity.pdbx_description
1 polymer ?
#
loop_
_entity_poly.entity_id
_entity_poly.type
_entity_poly.pdbx_seq_one_letter_code
_entity_poly.pdbx_strand_id
1 'polypeptide(L)'
;MGVLEQLRQEADQKKSSEQQEVELVQQHEQLYKTQILPKMQEVLKYLLELIEHLNYLEVPIQVAKYSAKYPELGVLAQKDYKINTDGYVGFAAIEKLVQINLTFYCEAPGEFRHAVHTKAAIEQEIAFLHNKRLSSKMHRAAQSVHGDEFAQFSIVRKIPVRVRFVVDYEQSLIKLLINNYENFSAFSESYVAEAINTEFLDQLARYLLRQENTFIKVEMSDEYRDGLRKKLQTIKQAEQRELALKEAEEAHLRELEEQSKLAYKMKSFITDKIKH
;
A
#
# COMPACT_ATOMS: atom_id res chain seq x y z
N MET A 1 -51.79 12.98 17.42
CA MET A 1 -50.93 13.90 16.67
C MET A 1 -51.33 13.80 15.22
N GLY A 2 -51.66 14.93 14.59
CA GLY A 2 -52.15 14.95 13.22
C GLY A 2 -51.02 14.78 12.20
N VAL A 3 -51.30 14.19 11.05
CA VAL A 3 -50.36 14.03 9.92
C VAL A 3 -49.75 15.39 9.50
N LEU A 4 -50.50 16.49 9.64
CA LEU A 4 -50.03 17.84 9.37
C LEU A 4 -49.02 18.37 10.41
N GLU A 5 -49.11 17.94 11.67
CA GLU A 5 -48.10 18.29 12.69
C GLU A 5 -46.79 17.54 12.46
N GLN A 6 -46.87 16.27 12.04
CA GLN A 6 -45.70 15.47 11.67
C GLN A 6 -44.97 16.06 10.46
N LEU A 7 -45.71 16.43 9.39
CA LEU A 7 -45.13 17.06 8.21
C LEU A 7 -44.52 18.44 8.50
N ARG A 8 -45.06 19.21 9.45
CA ARG A 8 -44.45 20.47 9.90
C ARG A 8 -43.15 20.23 10.64
N GLN A 9 -43.12 19.27 11.57
CA GLN A 9 -41.90 18.92 12.30
C GLN A 9 -40.80 18.41 11.35
N GLU A 10 -41.14 17.56 10.37
CA GLU A 10 -40.18 17.09 9.36
C GLU A 10 -39.68 18.24 8.47
N ALA A 11 -40.55 19.16 8.06
CA ALA A 11 -40.16 20.31 7.25
C ALA A 11 -39.27 21.30 8.01
N ASP A 12 -39.55 21.54 9.29
CA ASP A 12 -38.75 22.42 10.15
C ASP A 12 -37.41 21.77 10.52
N GLN A 13 -37.38 20.45 10.78
CA GLN A 13 -36.13 19.70 10.96
C GLN A 13 -35.27 19.78 9.71
N LYS A 14 -35.85 19.55 8.53
CA LYS A 14 -35.11 19.60 7.26
C LYS A 14 -34.56 21.00 6.95
N LYS A 15 -35.34 22.06 7.23
CA LYS A 15 -34.84 23.44 7.09
C LYS A 15 -33.72 23.76 8.06
N SER A 16 -33.82 23.29 9.32
CA SER A 16 -32.78 23.52 10.31
C SER A 16 -31.48 22.78 9.98
N SER A 17 -31.56 21.56 9.45
CA SER A 17 -30.38 20.81 8.99
C SER A 17 -29.75 21.46 7.77
N GLU A 18 -30.55 21.91 6.80
CA GLU A 18 -30.04 22.62 5.61
C GLU A 18 -29.34 23.94 6.00
N GLN A 19 -29.86 24.67 6.98
CA GLN A 19 -29.20 25.90 7.47
C GLN A 19 -27.89 25.63 8.21
N GLN A 20 -27.87 24.61 9.07
CA GLN A 20 -26.65 24.20 9.78
C GLN A 20 -25.57 23.70 8.82
N GLU A 21 -25.95 22.94 7.79
CA GLU A 21 -25.02 22.49 6.74
C GLU A 21 -24.43 23.68 5.97
N VAL A 22 -25.25 24.66 5.59
CA VAL A 22 -24.77 25.86 4.89
C VAL A 22 -23.83 26.69 5.76
N GLU A 23 -24.13 26.86 7.05
CA GLU A 23 -23.26 27.58 7.98
C GLU A 23 -21.91 26.88 8.19
N LEU A 24 -21.92 25.55 8.36
CA LEU A 24 -20.69 24.75 8.48
C LEU A 24 -19.84 24.84 7.21
N VAL A 25 -20.45 24.69 6.03
CA VAL A 25 -19.75 24.80 4.74
C VAL A 25 -19.11 26.19 4.59
N GLN A 26 -19.82 27.25 4.96
CA GLN A 26 -19.28 28.62 4.92
C GLN A 26 -18.09 28.80 5.87
N GLN A 27 -18.15 28.24 7.08
CA GLN A 27 -17.04 28.27 8.03
C GLN A 27 -15.82 27.52 7.49
N HIS A 28 -16.01 26.32 6.93
CA HIS A 28 -14.93 25.54 6.30
C HIS A 28 -14.32 26.27 5.09
N GLU A 29 -15.13 26.91 4.25
CA GLU A 29 -14.62 27.71 3.13
C GLU A 29 -13.80 28.92 3.59
N GLN A 30 -14.21 29.57 4.67
CA GLN A 30 -13.47 30.71 5.24
C GLN A 30 -12.12 30.25 5.80
N LEU A 31 -12.10 29.15 6.57
CA LEU A 31 -10.85 28.56 7.09
C LEU A 31 -9.93 28.13 5.95
N TYR A 32 -10.49 27.50 4.92
CA TYR A 32 -9.74 27.10 3.73
C TYR A 32 -9.07 28.30 3.04
N LYS A 33 -9.82 29.38 2.79
CA LYS A 33 -9.28 30.58 2.12
C LYS A 33 -8.26 31.33 2.97
N THR A 34 -8.43 31.35 4.28
CA THR A 34 -7.58 32.14 5.19
C THR A 34 -6.29 31.43 5.59
N GLN A 35 -6.32 30.11 5.78
CA GLN A 35 -5.19 29.36 6.35
C GLN A 35 -4.59 28.34 5.36
N ILE A 36 -5.44 27.54 4.71
CA ILE A 36 -4.96 26.39 3.91
C ILE A 36 -4.45 26.83 2.53
N LEU A 37 -5.21 27.67 1.85
CA LEU A 37 -4.90 28.15 0.51
C LEU A 37 -3.55 28.89 0.41
N PRO A 38 -3.23 29.88 1.27
CA PRO A 38 -1.92 30.54 1.20
C PRO A 38 -0.77 29.55 1.45
N LYS A 39 -0.96 28.57 2.35
CA LYS A 39 0.04 27.53 2.60
C LYS A 39 0.25 26.60 1.41
N MET A 40 -0.83 26.17 0.75
CA MET A 40 -0.74 25.39 -0.48
C MET A 40 -0.03 26.17 -1.61
N GLN A 41 -0.24 27.48 -1.69
CA GLN A 41 0.49 28.33 -2.65
C GLN A 41 1.98 28.43 -2.33
N GLU A 42 2.35 28.58 -1.05
CA GLU A 42 3.75 28.56 -0.59
C GLU A 42 4.43 27.23 -0.95
N VAL A 43 3.76 26.10 -0.68
CA VAL A 43 4.23 24.76 -1.03
C VAL A 43 4.44 24.63 -2.54
N LEU A 44 3.46 25.07 -3.34
CA LEU A 44 3.56 25.01 -4.80
C LEU A 44 4.76 25.81 -5.32
N LYS A 45 4.92 27.05 -4.84
CA LYS A 45 6.02 27.92 -5.25
C LYS A 45 7.37 27.29 -4.93
N TYR A 46 7.54 26.80 -3.71
CA TYR A 46 8.76 26.13 -3.28
C TYR A 46 9.07 24.89 -4.14
N LEU A 47 8.08 24.03 -4.38
CA LEU A 47 8.27 22.82 -5.18
C LEU A 47 8.59 23.14 -6.65
N LEU A 48 8.02 24.21 -7.21
CA LEU A 48 8.35 24.66 -8.57
C LEU A 48 9.80 25.10 -8.67
N GLU A 49 10.26 25.97 -7.74
CA GLU A 49 11.66 26.42 -7.68
C GLU A 49 12.61 25.24 -7.51
N LEU A 50 12.30 24.31 -6.59
CA LEU A 50 13.10 23.09 -6.39
C LEU A 50 13.24 22.28 -7.68
N ILE A 51 12.14 22.05 -8.40
CA ILE A 51 12.16 21.22 -9.62
C ILE A 51 12.89 21.92 -10.76
N GLU A 52 12.73 23.22 -10.90
CA GLU A 52 13.47 24.00 -11.89
C GLU A 52 14.98 23.82 -11.67
N HIS A 53 15.44 23.93 -10.42
CA HIS A 53 16.84 23.69 -10.08
C HIS A 53 17.27 22.23 -10.26
N LEU A 54 16.43 21.25 -9.89
CA LEU A 54 16.77 19.82 -10.05
C LEU A 54 16.86 19.41 -11.52
N ASN A 55 15.92 19.88 -12.35
CA ASN A 55 15.92 19.60 -13.79
C ASN A 55 17.07 20.32 -14.50
N TYR A 56 17.46 21.53 -14.05
CA TYR A 56 18.59 22.26 -14.61
C TYR A 56 19.94 21.63 -14.25
N LEU A 57 20.11 21.19 -13.00
CA LEU A 57 21.37 20.63 -12.52
C LEU A 57 21.57 19.15 -12.92
N GLU A 58 20.50 18.46 -13.36
CA GLU A 58 20.49 17.03 -13.67
C GLU A 58 21.20 16.19 -12.59
N VAL A 59 20.94 16.50 -11.32
CA VAL A 59 21.67 15.89 -10.20
C VAL A 59 21.53 14.37 -10.26
N PRO A 60 22.64 13.60 -10.37
CA PRO A 60 22.58 12.16 -10.55
C PRO A 60 22.27 11.47 -9.21
N ILE A 61 20.99 11.43 -8.83
CA ILE A 61 20.56 10.75 -7.60
C ILE A 61 20.37 9.27 -7.92
N GLN A 62 21.29 8.46 -7.42
CA GLN A 62 21.32 7.01 -7.67
C GLN A 62 20.73 6.22 -6.49
N VAL A 63 19.96 5.19 -6.81
CA VAL A 63 19.28 4.31 -5.85
C VAL A 63 19.74 2.88 -6.10
N ALA A 64 20.73 2.42 -5.35
CA ALA A 64 21.36 1.12 -5.57
C ALA A 64 20.53 -0.09 -5.10
N LYS A 65 19.63 0.11 -4.11
CA LYS A 65 18.80 -0.95 -3.53
C LYS A 65 17.36 -0.46 -3.34
N TYR A 66 16.61 -0.38 -4.44
CA TYR A 66 15.26 0.17 -4.40
C TYR A 66 14.24 -0.76 -3.72
N SER A 67 14.29 -2.07 -3.97
CA SER A 67 13.33 -3.04 -3.40
C SER A 67 13.98 -4.38 -3.12
N ALA A 68 13.57 -4.99 -2.00
CA ALA A 68 13.94 -6.38 -1.68
C ALA A 68 13.20 -7.40 -2.57
N LYS A 69 12.01 -7.03 -3.08
CA LYS A 69 11.19 -7.92 -3.94
C LYS A 69 11.82 -8.11 -5.32
N TYR A 70 12.46 -7.07 -5.88
CA TYR A 70 13.17 -7.14 -7.16
C TYR A 70 14.59 -6.60 -7.03
N PRO A 71 15.55 -7.44 -6.59
CA PRO A 71 16.96 -7.04 -6.54
C PRO A 71 17.54 -6.74 -7.93
N GLU A 72 16.93 -7.31 -8.98
CA GLU A 72 17.34 -7.15 -10.39
C GLU A 72 17.06 -5.76 -10.98
N LEU A 73 16.39 -4.87 -10.23
CA LEU A 73 16.23 -3.47 -10.61
C LEU A 73 17.58 -2.74 -10.71
N GLY A 74 18.56 -3.16 -9.92
CA GLY A 74 19.90 -2.56 -9.90
C GLY A 74 19.89 -1.11 -9.43
N VAL A 75 20.85 -0.33 -9.94
CA VAL A 75 20.99 1.10 -9.63
C VAL A 75 20.06 1.91 -10.51
N LEU A 76 19.05 2.54 -9.92
CA LEU A 76 18.10 3.44 -10.61
C LEU A 76 18.55 4.89 -10.46
N ALA A 77 18.38 5.70 -11.50
CA ALA A 77 18.58 7.15 -11.43
C ALA A 77 17.24 7.88 -11.36
N GLN A 78 17.13 8.90 -10.50
CA GLN A 78 15.95 9.77 -10.49
C GLN A 78 16.00 10.77 -11.65
N LYS A 79 14.91 10.89 -12.41
CA LYS A 79 14.79 11.77 -13.58
C LYS A 79 13.36 12.28 -13.77
N ASP A 80 13.23 13.29 -14.63
CA ASP A 80 11.97 13.84 -15.13
C ASP A 80 11.01 14.32 -14.02
N TYR A 81 11.47 15.25 -13.18
CA TYR A 81 10.60 15.86 -12.16
C TYR A 81 9.56 16.78 -12.81
N LYS A 82 8.29 16.54 -12.48
CA LYS A 82 7.13 17.28 -13.01
C LYS A 82 6.13 17.56 -11.90
N ILE A 83 5.59 18.78 -11.86
CA ILE A 83 4.44 19.13 -11.02
C ILE A 83 3.19 19.24 -11.90
N ASN A 84 2.11 18.65 -11.41
CA ASN A 84 0.76 18.87 -11.90
C ASN A 84 -0.11 19.37 -10.75
N THR A 85 -0.99 20.33 -11.02
CA THR A 85 -1.98 20.86 -10.07
C THR A 85 -3.39 20.63 -10.62
N ASP A 86 -4.43 20.84 -9.81
CA ASP A 86 -5.85 20.71 -10.23
C ASP A 86 -6.34 21.66 -11.34
N GLY A 87 -5.45 22.51 -11.85
CA GLY A 87 -5.71 23.33 -13.01
C GLY A 87 -6.16 22.52 -14.22
N TYR A 88 -7.36 22.82 -14.73
CA TYR A 88 -7.82 22.32 -16.02
C TYR A 88 -6.83 22.80 -17.09
N VAL A 89 -6.18 21.87 -17.80
CA VAL A 89 -5.25 22.17 -18.91
C VAL A 89 -4.02 22.99 -18.49
N GLY A 90 -3.37 22.63 -17.38
CA GLY A 90 -2.00 23.10 -17.09
C GLY A 90 -1.88 24.52 -16.55
N PHE A 91 -2.98 25.26 -16.39
CA PHE A 91 -3.00 26.52 -15.64
C PHE A 91 -3.39 26.22 -14.20
N ALA A 92 -2.42 26.24 -13.28
CA ALA A 92 -2.70 26.11 -11.86
C ALA A 92 -3.77 27.16 -11.46
N ALA A 93 -4.94 26.70 -11.00
CA ALA A 93 -5.93 27.58 -10.41
C ALA A 93 -5.39 27.99 -9.03
N ILE A 94 -4.49 28.97 -9.00
CA ILE A 94 -3.82 29.48 -7.79
C ILE A 94 -4.87 29.86 -6.73
N GLU A 95 -6.04 30.30 -7.17
CA GLU A 95 -7.19 30.68 -6.32
C GLU A 95 -8.00 29.50 -5.76
N LYS A 96 -7.77 28.26 -6.24
CA LYS A 96 -8.43 27.03 -5.76
C LYS A 96 -7.47 25.83 -5.86
N LEU A 97 -6.43 25.83 -5.04
CA LEU A 97 -5.47 24.73 -4.95
C LEU A 97 -5.95 23.63 -3.99
N VAL A 98 -6.54 22.57 -4.54
CA VAL A 98 -6.96 21.40 -3.74
C VAL A 98 -5.88 20.32 -3.71
N GLN A 99 -5.13 20.18 -4.80
CA GLN A 99 -4.16 19.12 -5.00
C GLN A 99 -2.90 19.61 -5.72
N ILE A 100 -1.75 19.19 -5.21
CA ILE A 100 -0.44 19.37 -5.83
C ILE A 100 0.18 17.99 -6.00
N ASN A 101 0.48 17.62 -7.24
CA ASN A 101 1.02 16.32 -7.61
C ASN A 101 2.42 16.48 -8.18
N LEU A 102 3.43 16.12 -7.40
CA LEU A 102 4.80 15.95 -7.85
C LEU A 102 5.01 14.51 -8.35
N THR A 103 5.55 14.37 -9.56
CA THR A 103 5.86 13.08 -10.17
C THR A 103 7.27 13.07 -10.73
N PHE A 104 8.00 11.98 -10.52
CA PHE A 104 9.31 11.75 -11.12
C PHE A 104 9.50 10.25 -11.35
N TYR A 105 10.51 9.87 -12.11
CA TYR A 105 10.80 8.48 -12.43
C TYR A 105 12.14 8.05 -11.85
N CYS A 106 12.16 6.87 -11.26
CA CYS A 106 13.40 6.13 -10.99
C CYS A 106 13.60 5.16 -12.15
N GLU A 107 14.56 5.46 -13.04
CA GLU A 107 14.80 4.64 -14.23
C GLU A 107 16.24 4.13 -14.35
N ALA A 108 16.37 2.92 -14.88
CA ALA A 108 17.63 2.34 -15.33
C ALA A 108 17.44 1.77 -16.73
N PRO A 109 18.52 1.66 -17.53
CA PRO A 109 18.42 1.04 -18.84
C PRO A 109 18.06 -0.44 -18.73
N GLY A 110 17.14 -0.87 -19.61
CA GLY A 110 16.78 -2.26 -19.83
C GLY A 110 15.48 -2.73 -19.14
N GLU A 111 15.20 -4.00 -19.36
CA GLU A 111 14.08 -4.74 -18.75
C GLU A 111 14.67 -5.93 -17.98
N PHE A 112 14.03 -6.35 -16.89
CA PHE A 112 14.38 -7.59 -16.20
C PHE A 112 13.24 -8.58 -16.31
N ARG A 113 13.55 -9.87 -16.21
CA ARG A 113 12.59 -10.95 -16.41
C ARG A 113 12.34 -11.68 -15.11
N HIS A 114 11.12 -11.60 -14.60
CA HIS A 114 10.69 -12.30 -13.41
C HIS A 114 9.73 -13.43 -13.78
N ALA A 115 10.08 -14.66 -13.40
CA ALA A 115 9.26 -15.83 -13.63
C ALA A 115 8.39 -16.12 -12.40
N VAL A 116 7.09 -16.31 -12.61
CA VAL A 116 6.13 -16.63 -11.55
C VAL A 116 5.43 -17.94 -11.89
N HIS A 117 5.36 -18.81 -10.89
CA HIS A 117 4.72 -20.11 -10.97
C HIS A 117 3.38 -20.04 -10.22
N THR A 118 2.37 -20.75 -10.71
CA THR A 118 0.99 -20.81 -10.15
C THR A 118 0.10 -19.67 -10.62
N LYS A 119 -1.12 -20.01 -11.05
CA LYS A 119 -2.16 -19.07 -11.49
C LYS A 119 -2.46 -17.96 -10.46
N ALA A 120 -2.60 -18.30 -9.18
CA ALA A 120 -2.87 -17.33 -8.12
C ALA A 120 -1.74 -16.30 -7.96
N ALA A 121 -0.48 -16.73 -8.07
CA ALA A 121 0.67 -15.83 -7.97
C ALA A 121 0.79 -14.92 -9.20
N ILE A 122 0.46 -15.44 -10.39
CA ILE A 122 0.40 -14.65 -11.64
C ILE A 122 -0.64 -13.53 -11.52
N GLU A 123 -1.84 -13.83 -11.00
CA GLU A 123 -2.90 -12.83 -10.80
C GLU A 123 -2.50 -11.77 -9.77
N GLN A 124 -1.90 -12.18 -8.64
CA GLN A 124 -1.37 -11.26 -7.63
C GLN A 124 -0.28 -10.36 -8.20
N GLU A 125 0.61 -10.90 -9.03
CA GLU A 125 1.69 -10.15 -9.66
C GLU A 125 1.16 -9.15 -10.68
N ILE A 126 0.17 -9.53 -11.50
CA ILE A 126 -0.52 -8.60 -12.41
C ILE A 126 -1.17 -7.46 -11.63
N ALA A 127 -1.91 -7.79 -10.56
CA ALA A 127 -2.56 -6.79 -9.73
C ALA A 127 -1.53 -5.85 -9.07
N PHE A 128 -0.39 -6.39 -8.62
CA PHE A 128 0.70 -5.62 -8.07
C PHE A 128 1.32 -4.66 -9.11
N LEU A 129 1.70 -5.16 -10.28
CA LEU A 129 2.31 -4.37 -11.35
C LEU A 129 1.37 -3.26 -11.84
N HIS A 130 0.08 -3.58 -11.99
CA HIS A 130 -0.95 -2.61 -12.37
C HIS A 130 -1.14 -1.53 -11.30
N ASN A 131 -1.25 -1.91 -10.02
CA ASN A 131 -1.41 -0.97 -8.91
C ASN A 131 -0.19 -0.03 -8.80
N LYS A 132 1.02 -0.57 -9.00
CA LYS A 132 2.27 0.20 -8.97
C LYS A 132 2.57 0.95 -10.26
N ARG A 133 1.72 0.82 -11.29
CA ARG A 133 1.82 1.45 -12.61
C ARG A 133 3.17 1.16 -13.31
N LEU A 134 3.65 -0.07 -13.15
CA LEU A 134 4.86 -0.53 -13.82
C LEU A 134 4.51 -1.04 -15.22
N SER A 135 5.31 -0.64 -16.21
CA SER A 135 5.18 -1.17 -17.56
C SER A 135 5.77 -2.57 -17.61
N SER A 136 4.91 -3.57 -17.82
CA SER A 136 5.32 -4.97 -17.91
C SER A 136 4.68 -5.66 -19.11
N LYS A 137 5.44 -6.52 -19.78
CA LYS A 137 4.94 -7.47 -20.77
C LYS A 137 4.88 -8.85 -20.15
N MET A 138 3.75 -9.51 -20.28
CA MET A 138 3.57 -10.88 -19.78
C MET A 138 3.68 -11.85 -20.97
N HIS A 139 4.58 -12.81 -20.84
CA HIS A 139 4.70 -13.96 -21.73
C HIS A 139 4.20 -15.19 -20.98
N ARG A 140 3.00 -15.68 -21.33
CA ARG A 140 2.48 -16.93 -20.80
C ARG A 140 3.07 -18.09 -21.59
N ALA A 141 3.70 -19.05 -20.92
CA ALA A 141 4.03 -20.32 -21.57
C ALA A 141 2.81 -21.23 -21.47
N ALA A 142 2.52 -21.94 -22.55
CA ALA A 142 1.49 -22.97 -22.55
C ALA A 142 1.83 -24.06 -21.52
N GLN A 143 0.78 -24.59 -20.90
CA GLN A 143 0.77 -25.59 -19.83
C GLN A 143 1.97 -26.55 -19.87
N SER A 144 2.67 -26.64 -18.73
CA SER A 144 3.54 -27.79 -18.47
C SER A 144 2.70 -29.08 -18.45
N VAL A 145 3.32 -30.21 -18.76
CA VAL A 145 2.75 -31.58 -18.75
C VAL A 145 2.12 -31.97 -17.40
N HIS A 146 2.34 -31.17 -16.35
CA HIS A 146 1.79 -31.36 -15.00
C HIS A 146 0.67 -30.38 -14.61
N GLY A 147 0.13 -29.60 -15.54
CA GLY A 147 -1.01 -28.71 -15.28
C GLY A 147 -0.67 -27.40 -14.57
N ASP A 148 0.61 -27.15 -14.26
CA ASP A 148 1.07 -25.90 -13.68
C ASP A 148 1.20 -24.80 -14.75
N GLU A 149 0.50 -23.68 -14.52
CA GLU A 149 0.61 -22.47 -15.33
C GLU A 149 1.91 -21.70 -14.99
N PHE A 150 2.64 -21.29 -16.02
CA PHE A 150 3.88 -20.52 -15.93
C PHE A 150 3.77 -19.21 -16.71
N ALA A 151 4.14 -18.09 -16.09
CA ALA A 151 4.25 -16.81 -16.77
C ALA A 151 5.59 -16.13 -16.49
N GLN A 152 6.18 -15.56 -17.54
CA GLN A 152 7.36 -14.75 -17.46
C GLN A 152 6.98 -13.28 -17.69
N PHE A 153 7.30 -12.43 -16.72
CA PHE A 153 7.07 -10.99 -16.78
C PHE A 153 8.37 -10.29 -17.18
N SER A 154 8.36 -9.59 -18.30
CA SER A 154 9.41 -8.64 -18.67
C SER A 154 9.00 -7.26 -18.14
N ILE A 155 9.64 -6.80 -17.08
CA ILE A 155 9.33 -5.55 -16.38
C ILE A 155 10.35 -4.49 -16.80
N VAL A 156 9.85 -3.35 -17.28
CA VAL A 156 10.69 -2.18 -17.59
C VAL A 156 11.20 -1.58 -16.30
N ARG A 157 12.50 -1.28 -16.22
CA ARG A 157 13.14 -0.64 -15.06
C ARG A 157 12.81 0.86 -15.00
N LYS A 158 11.51 1.20 -14.99
CA LYS A 158 10.99 2.57 -14.90
C LYS A 158 9.89 2.61 -13.85
N ILE A 159 10.19 3.21 -12.71
CA ILE A 159 9.29 3.26 -11.56
C ILE A 159 8.77 4.68 -11.40
N PRO A 160 7.45 4.92 -11.55
CA PRO A 160 6.86 6.23 -11.31
C PRO A 160 6.72 6.47 -9.80
N VAL A 161 7.40 7.50 -9.30
CA VAL A 161 7.24 8.01 -7.93
C VAL A 161 6.26 9.18 -7.96
N ARG A 162 5.36 9.21 -6.97
CA ARG A 162 4.34 10.26 -6.88
C ARG A 162 4.23 10.78 -5.47
N VAL A 163 4.31 12.09 -5.32
CA VAL A 163 4.09 12.81 -4.07
C VAL A 163 2.91 13.72 -4.30
N ARG A 164 1.87 13.60 -3.48
CA ARG A 164 0.64 14.37 -3.62
C ARG A 164 0.32 15.07 -2.32
N PHE A 165 0.03 16.35 -2.39
CA PHE A 165 -0.62 17.10 -1.33
C PHE A 165 -2.09 17.21 -1.70
N VAL A 166 -2.99 16.86 -0.79
CA VAL A 166 -4.43 16.90 -1.00
C VAL A 166 -5.06 17.60 0.20
N VAL A 167 -5.86 18.62 -0.05
CA VAL A 167 -6.65 19.27 1.00
C VAL A 167 -7.87 18.42 1.31
N ASP A 168 -8.02 18.10 2.60
CA ASP A 168 -9.24 17.54 3.16
C ASP A 168 -10.10 18.70 3.70
N TYR A 169 -11.20 19.00 2.99
CA TYR A 169 -12.11 20.07 3.37
C TYR A 169 -12.88 19.78 4.66
N GLU A 170 -13.25 18.52 4.89
CA GLU A 170 -14.06 18.15 6.06
C GLU A 170 -13.27 18.32 7.35
N GLN A 171 -11.99 17.97 7.31
CA GLN A 171 -11.10 18.04 8.47
C GLN A 171 -10.23 19.30 8.50
N SER A 172 -10.23 20.10 7.43
CA SER A 172 -9.34 21.25 7.26
C SER A 172 -7.85 20.88 7.43
N LEU A 173 -7.46 19.70 6.93
CA LEU A 173 -6.11 19.15 6.99
C LEU A 173 -5.51 19.01 5.59
N ILE A 174 -4.19 18.98 5.52
CA ILE A 174 -3.45 18.72 4.28
C ILE A 174 -2.86 17.31 4.37
N LYS A 175 -3.29 16.42 3.48
CA LYS A 175 -2.82 15.04 3.37
C LYS A 175 -1.63 14.97 2.42
N LEU A 176 -0.50 14.49 2.91
CA LEU A 176 0.68 14.15 2.13
C LEU A 176 0.66 12.66 1.79
N LEU A 177 0.64 12.35 0.50
CA LEU A 177 0.63 10.99 -0.04
C LEU A 177 1.88 10.74 -0.89
N ILE A 178 2.77 9.87 -0.43
CA ILE A 178 3.99 9.50 -1.15
C ILE A 178 3.86 8.04 -1.60
N ASN A 179 3.92 7.79 -2.89
CA ASN A 179 3.81 6.46 -3.49
C ASN A 179 5.07 6.09 -4.24
N ASN A 180 5.50 4.83 -4.09
CA ASN A 180 6.64 4.24 -4.78
C ASN A 180 7.96 4.96 -4.52
N TYR A 181 8.13 5.57 -3.35
CA TYR A 181 9.37 6.25 -3.03
C TYR A 181 10.46 5.24 -2.58
N GLU A 182 10.11 4.33 -1.67
CA GLU A 182 11.01 3.25 -1.22
C GLU A 182 10.27 1.92 -1.19
N ASN A 183 10.86 0.86 -1.75
CA ASN A 183 10.32 -0.51 -1.73
C ASN A 183 8.84 -0.62 -2.17
N PHE A 184 8.40 0.18 -3.14
CA PHE A 184 6.99 0.24 -3.58
C PHE A 184 5.99 0.57 -2.44
N SER A 185 6.44 1.18 -1.36
CA SER A 185 5.58 1.60 -0.25
C SER A 185 4.65 2.75 -0.66
N ALA A 186 3.57 2.88 0.10
CA ALA A 186 2.69 4.03 0.08
C ALA A 186 2.72 4.63 1.49
N PHE A 187 2.95 5.92 1.59
CA PHE A 187 2.97 6.70 2.81
C PHE A 187 1.87 7.75 2.73
N SER A 188 1.15 7.93 3.83
CA SER A 188 0.02 8.85 3.93
C SER A 188 -0.01 9.45 5.32
N GLU A 189 0.22 10.75 5.44
CA GLU A 189 0.07 11.48 6.69
C GLU A 189 -0.76 12.75 6.49
N SER A 190 -1.47 13.16 7.54
CA SER A 190 -2.29 14.36 7.55
C SER A 190 -1.66 15.39 8.47
N TYR A 191 -1.46 16.61 7.96
CA TYR A 191 -0.87 17.71 8.71
C TYR A 191 -1.84 18.89 8.82
N VAL A 192 -1.72 19.64 9.90
CA VAL A 192 -2.37 20.94 10.08
C VAL A 192 -1.63 21.97 9.23
N ALA A 193 -2.32 22.98 8.70
CA ALA A 193 -1.71 24.01 7.84
C ALA A 193 -0.51 24.72 8.49
N GLU A 194 -0.52 24.92 9.81
CA GLU A 194 0.58 25.55 10.57
C GLU A 194 1.83 24.67 10.69
N ALA A 195 1.69 23.34 10.56
CA ALA A 195 2.83 22.43 10.59
C ALA A 195 3.63 22.45 9.28
N ILE A 196 3.04 22.94 8.18
CA ILE A 196 3.70 23.07 6.89
C ILE A 196 4.46 24.39 6.85
N ASN A 197 5.67 24.35 7.40
CA ASN A 197 6.61 25.46 7.38
C ASN A 197 7.73 25.24 6.35
N THR A 198 8.52 26.27 6.09
CA THR A 198 9.68 26.19 5.18
C THR A 198 10.66 25.10 5.62
N GLU A 199 10.85 24.90 6.92
CA GLU A 199 11.70 23.82 7.44
C GLU A 199 11.16 22.43 7.08
N PHE A 200 9.83 22.22 7.14
CA PHE A 200 9.20 20.98 6.71
C PHE A 200 9.41 20.74 5.20
N LEU A 201 9.29 21.79 4.39
CA LEU A 201 9.53 21.73 2.96
C LEU A 201 11.00 21.41 2.63
N ASP A 202 11.94 21.98 3.38
CA ASP A 202 13.37 21.68 3.25
C ASP A 202 13.67 20.23 3.65
N GLN A 203 13.09 19.73 4.74
CA GLN A 203 13.22 18.32 5.13
C GLN A 203 12.63 17.39 4.06
N LEU A 204 11.48 17.74 3.48
CA LEU A 204 10.88 17.01 2.38
C LEU A 204 11.77 17.06 1.13
N ALA A 205 12.38 18.20 0.80
CA ALA A 205 13.29 18.31 -0.32
C ALA A 205 14.54 17.43 -0.13
N ARG A 206 15.15 17.47 1.05
CA ARG A 206 16.28 16.58 1.42
C ARG A 206 15.87 15.11 1.37
N TYR A 207 14.65 14.81 1.80
CA TYR A 207 14.08 13.48 1.68
C TYR A 207 13.94 13.09 0.20
N LEU A 208 13.37 13.91 -0.69
CA LEU A 208 13.28 13.61 -2.12
C LEU A 208 14.65 13.36 -2.77
N LEU A 209 15.64 14.15 -2.35
CA LEU A 209 17.05 14.02 -2.75
C LEU A 209 17.77 12.78 -2.18
N ARG A 210 17.11 12.01 -1.29
CA ARG A 210 17.69 10.86 -0.57
C ARG A 210 18.92 11.21 0.28
N GLN A 211 19.01 12.46 0.74
CA GLN A 211 20.09 12.91 1.62
C GLN A 211 19.80 12.56 3.08
N GLU A 212 18.53 12.61 3.49
CA GLU A 212 18.09 12.31 4.86
C GLU A 212 16.92 11.31 4.83
N ASN A 213 17.06 10.17 5.54
CA ASN A 213 16.01 9.15 5.65
C ASN A 213 15.11 9.35 6.89
N THR A 214 15.21 10.49 7.57
CA THR A 214 14.54 10.76 8.84
C THR A 214 13.09 11.19 8.68
N PHE A 215 12.68 11.67 7.51
CA PHE A 215 11.35 12.23 7.26
C PHE A 215 10.25 11.16 7.29
N ILE A 216 10.50 9.97 6.73
CA ILE A 216 9.61 8.80 6.84
C ILE A 216 10.23 7.82 7.83
N LYS A 217 10.40 8.26 9.08
CA LYS A 217 10.41 7.29 10.17
C LYS A 217 8.97 6.87 10.36
N VAL A 218 8.64 5.71 9.80
CA VAL A 218 7.45 4.98 10.23
C VAL A 218 7.61 4.83 11.75
N GLU A 219 6.94 5.69 12.52
CA GLU A 219 6.55 5.38 13.87
C GLU A 219 5.57 4.22 13.75
N MET A 220 6.10 3.02 13.50
CA MET A 220 5.40 1.82 13.90
C MET A 220 5.36 1.94 15.41
N SER A 221 4.28 2.52 15.94
CA SER A 221 3.97 2.48 17.36
C SER A 221 4.28 1.07 17.83
N ASP A 222 5.06 0.95 18.90
CA ASP A 222 5.45 -0.34 19.47
C ASP A 222 4.22 -1.23 19.76
N GLU A 223 3.05 -0.61 19.97
CA GLU A 223 1.76 -1.28 20.10
C GLU A 223 1.34 -2.07 18.85
N TYR A 224 1.63 -1.55 17.65
CA TYR A 224 1.34 -2.23 16.38
C TYR A 224 2.33 -3.38 16.13
N ARG A 225 3.59 -3.23 16.55
CA ARG A 225 4.60 -4.30 16.49
C ARG A 225 4.25 -5.43 17.45
N ASP A 226 3.78 -5.09 18.64
CA ASP A 226 3.35 -6.07 19.63
C ASP A 226 2.01 -6.73 19.27
N GLY A 227 1.09 -6.00 18.64
CA GLY A 227 -0.13 -6.56 18.05
C GLY A 227 0.18 -7.58 16.94
N LEU A 228 1.16 -7.29 16.08
CA LEU A 228 1.62 -8.22 15.04
C LEU A 228 2.35 -9.43 15.63
N ARG A 229 3.17 -9.25 16.67
CA ARG A 229 3.81 -10.38 17.39
C ARG A 229 2.79 -11.31 18.04
N LYS A 230 1.77 -10.75 18.69
CA LYS A 230 0.69 -11.54 19.30
C LYS A 230 -0.09 -12.32 18.25
N LYS A 231 -0.44 -11.70 17.11
CA LYS A 231 -1.12 -12.38 16.00
C LYS A 231 -0.26 -13.52 15.42
N LEU A 232 1.04 -13.30 15.22
CA LEU A 232 1.96 -14.33 14.75
C LEU A 232 2.13 -15.48 15.75
N GLN A 233 2.14 -15.20 17.04
CA GLN A 233 2.18 -16.25 18.08
C GLN A 233 0.89 -17.08 18.11
N THR A 234 -0.28 -16.45 18.00
CA THR A 234 -1.56 -17.19 17.94
C THR A 234 -1.65 -18.09 16.71
N ILE A 235 -1.16 -17.62 15.55
CA ILE A 235 -1.14 -18.44 14.33
C ILE A 235 -0.18 -19.63 14.49
N LYS A 236 1.04 -19.40 14.99
CA LYS A 236 1.99 -20.50 15.23
C LYS A 236 1.49 -21.52 16.24
N GLN A 237 0.79 -21.08 17.29
CA GLN A 237 0.20 -21.99 18.28
C GLN A 237 -0.96 -22.79 17.71
N ALA A 238 -1.78 -22.19 16.82
CA ALA A 238 -2.85 -22.90 16.13
C ALA A 238 -2.28 -23.98 15.20
N GLU A 239 -1.26 -23.65 14.39
CA GLU A 239 -0.59 -24.60 13.51
C GLU A 239 0.06 -25.75 14.29
N GLN A 240 0.73 -25.47 15.41
CA GLN A 240 1.32 -26.50 16.26
C GLN A 240 0.28 -27.45 16.88
N ARG A 241 -0.90 -26.94 17.24
CA ARG A 241 -1.99 -27.77 17.76
C ARG A 241 -2.58 -28.65 16.68
N GLU A 242 -2.76 -28.14 15.46
CA GLU A 242 -3.23 -28.95 14.32
C GLU A 242 -2.23 -30.04 13.95
N LEU A 243 -0.93 -29.74 13.96
CA LEU A 243 0.13 -30.74 13.76
C LEU A 243 0.11 -31.82 14.85
N ALA A 244 0.02 -31.43 16.12
CA ALA A 244 -0.02 -32.38 17.24
C ALA A 244 -1.28 -33.26 17.22
N LEU A 245 -2.44 -32.71 16.80
CA LEU A 245 -3.67 -33.48 16.63
C LEU A 245 -3.54 -34.50 15.51
N LYS A 246 -2.96 -34.12 14.36
CA LYS A 246 -2.71 -35.05 13.26
C LYS A 246 -1.73 -36.17 13.65
N GLU A 247 -0.66 -35.83 14.36
CA GLU A 247 0.32 -36.82 14.85
C GLU A 247 -0.32 -37.80 15.86
N ALA A 248 -1.21 -37.31 16.73
CA ALA A 248 -1.94 -38.17 17.67
C ALA A 248 -2.96 -39.08 16.96
N GLU A 249 -3.67 -38.58 15.95
CA GLU A 249 -4.58 -39.39 15.13
C GLU A 249 -3.82 -40.47 14.36
N GLU A 250 -2.68 -40.15 13.76
CA GLU A 250 -1.83 -41.11 13.06
C GLU A 250 -1.27 -42.18 14.01
N ALA A 251 -0.86 -41.80 15.23
CA ALA A 251 -0.39 -42.75 16.23
C ALA A 251 -1.51 -43.71 16.67
N HIS A 252 -2.71 -43.20 16.92
CA HIS A 252 -3.85 -44.01 17.32
C HIS A 252 -4.29 -44.98 16.20
N LEU A 253 -4.24 -44.55 14.94
CA LEU A 253 -4.47 -45.42 13.77
C LEU A 253 -3.43 -46.55 13.69
N ARG A 254 -2.15 -46.27 13.94
CA ARG A 254 -1.09 -47.29 13.96
C ARG A 254 -1.29 -48.30 15.08
N GLU A 255 -1.66 -47.86 16.28
CA GLU A 255 -1.94 -48.77 17.40
C GLU A 255 -3.12 -49.71 17.10
N LEU A 256 -4.20 -49.19 16.50
CA LEU A 256 -5.35 -50.01 16.07
C LEU A 256 -4.95 -51.03 14.99
N GLU A 257 -4.11 -50.63 14.04
CA GLU A 257 -3.57 -51.55 13.04
C GLU A 257 -2.70 -52.65 13.67
N GLU A 258 -1.85 -52.33 14.64
CA GLU A 258 -1.02 -53.30 15.34
C GLU A 258 -1.86 -54.28 16.18
N GLN A 259 -2.87 -53.78 16.90
CA GLN A 259 -3.79 -54.62 17.66
C GLN A 259 -4.60 -55.55 16.74
N SER A 260 -5.05 -55.06 15.58
CA SER A 260 -5.77 -55.90 14.61
C SER A 260 -4.87 -57.00 14.01
N LYS A 261 -3.60 -56.69 13.72
CA LYS A 261 -2.60 -57.67 13.26
C LYS A 261 -2.29 -58.72 14.33
N LEU A 262 -2.20 -58.34 15.60
CA LEU A 262 -2.00 -59.25 16.73
C LEU A 262 -3.22 -60.16 16.95
N ALA A 263 -4.43 -59.61 16.88
CA ALA A 263 -5.67 -60.38 16.98
C ALA A 263 -5.81 -61.40 15.84
N TYR A 264 -5.41 -61.04 14.62
CA TYR A 264 -5.38 -61.95 13.48
C TYR A 264 -4.37 -63.09 13.68
N LYS A 265 -3.17 -62.78 14.19
CA LYS A 265 -2.16 -63.80 14.54
C LYS A 265 -2.63 -64.74 15.65
N MET A 266 -3.26 -64.25 16.72
CA MET A 266 -3.81 -65.10 17.79
C MET A 266 -4.92 -66.01 17.27
N LYS A 267 -5.81 -65.52 16.41
CA LYS A 267 -6.83 -66.36 15.77
C LYS A 267 -6.21 -67.47 14.92
N SER A 268 -5.16 -67.17 14.14
CA SER A 268 -4.44 -68.19 13.35
C SER A 268 -3.77 -69.27 14.22
N PHE A 269 -3.19 -68.87 15.37
CA PHE A 269 -2.59 -69.80 16.33
C PHE A 269 -3.62 -70.72 17.02
N ILE A 270 -4.82 -70.22 17.31
CA ILE A 270 -5.89 -71.02 17.90
C ILE A 270 -6.45 -72.02 16.89
N THR A 271 -6.59 -71.62 15.62
CA THR A 271 -7.06 -72.54 14.56
C THR A 271 -6.06 -73.66 14.25
N ASP A 272 -4.76 -73.43 14.41
CA ASP A 272 -3.73 -74.46 14.21
C ASP A 272 -3.66 -75.46 15.39
N LYS A 273 -3.99 -75.03 16.61
CA LYS A 273 -4.02 -75.93 17.78
C LYS A 273 -5.25 -76.84 17.88
N ILE A 274 -6.32 -76.56 17.13
CA ILE A 274 -7.56 -77.37 17.11
C ILE A 274 -7.49 -78.50 16.06
N LYS A 275 -6.43 -78.53 15.24
CA LYS A 275 -6.22 -79.53 14.17
C LYS A 275 -5.25 -80.67 14.52
N HIS A 276 -4.79 -80.76 15.76
CA HIS A 276 -4.01 -81.89 16.31
C HIS A 276 -4.77 -82.54 17.46
#